data_AF-A0A965LNT0-F1
#
_entry.id   AF-A0A965LNT0-F1
#
_cell.length_a   1.000
_cell.length_b   1.000
_cell.length_c   1.000
_cell.angle_alpha   90.00
_cell.angle_beta   90.00
_cell.angle_gamma   90.00
#
_symmetry.space_group_name_H-M   'P 1'
#
loop_
_entity.id
_entity.type
_entity.pdbx_description
1 polymer ?
#
loop_
_entity_poly.entity_id
_entity_poly.type
_entity_poly.pdbx_seq_one_letter_code
_entity_poly.pdbx_strand_id
1 'polypeptide(L)'
;PTAMTGFSSTQVAALPPTAMTGMNSTQMAALPASAMGGMSSNQMSALPPTAMTGFSSSQMSALPPAAMTGFSSTQMSALPPAAMTGFSSTQMSALPPTAMTGFSSTQMAALPPTAMSGMNSTQMAALSPIAMSGMNSTQMAALPPTAMTSMKPDQFAALSPIAISGMQQSQ
;
A
#
# COMPACT_ATOMS: atom_id res chain seq x y z
N PRO A 1 6.65 -21.70 -8.86
CA PRO A 1 6.37 -23.16 -8.79
C PRO A 1 4.87 -23.43 -8.91
N THR A 2 4.48 -24.48 -9.65
CA THR A 2 3.06 -24.88 -9.83
C THR A 2 2.34 -25.19 -8.52
N ALA A 3 3.07 -25.60 -7.47
CA ALA A 3 2.49 -25.80 -6.14
C ALA A 3 1.82 -24.52 -5.56
N MET A 4 2.29 -23.33 -5.93
CA MET A 4 1.73 -22.07 -5.42
C MET A 4 0.32 -21.79 -5.94
N THR A 5 -0.01 -22.26 -7.14
CA THR A 5 -1.29 -21.96 -7.80
C THR A 5 -2.47 -22.71 -7.18
N GLY A 6 -2.20 -23.74 -6.36
CA GLY A 6 -3.21 -24.57 -5.70
C GLY A 6 -3.60 -24.11 -4.30
N PHE A 7 -2.98 -23.05 -3.76
CA PHE A 7 -3.30 -22.56 -2.41
C PHE A 7 -4.69 -21.93 -2.37
N SER A 8 -5.44 -22.25 -1.31
CA SER A 8 -6.65 -21.55 -0.90
C SER A 8 -6.37 -20.54 0.21
N SER A 9 -7.32 -19.63 0.46
CA SER A 9 -7.23 -18.69 1.59
C SER A 9 -7.11 -19.41 2.93
N THR A 10 -7.86 -20.49 3.15
CA THR A 10 -7.77 -21.29 4.38
C THR A 10 -6.39 -21.92 4.56
N GLN A 11 -5.78 -22.40 3.47
CA GLN A 11 -4.43 -22.96 3.54
C GLN A 11 -3.39 -21.88 3.83
N VAL A 12 -3.50 -20.70 3.22
CA VAL A 12 -2.62 -19.56 3.55
C VAL A 12 -2.80 -19.14 4.99
N ALA A 13 -4.04 -19.03 5.49
CA ALA A 13 -4.32 -18.67 6.88
C ALA A 13 -3.72 -19.67 7.90
N ALA A 14 -3.61 -20.94 7.52
CA ALA A 14 -3.02 -21.99 8.37
C ALA A 14 -1.49 -22.00 8.38
N LEU A 15 -0.82 -21.28 7.46
CA LEU A 15 0.64 -21.24 7.42
C LEU A 15 1.19 -20.44 8.62
N PRO A 16 2.21 -20.93 9.32
CA PRO A 16 2.88 -20.11 10.33
C PRO A 16 3.61 -18.93 9.66
N PRO A 17 3.78 -17.78 10.32
CA PRO A 17 4.55 -16.65 9.78
C PRO A 17 5.96 -17.03 9.33
N THR A 18 6.60 -18.02 9.98
CA THR A 18 7.91 -18.54 9.60
C THR A 18 7.94 -19.18 8.21
N ALA A 19 6.80 -19.65 7.68
CA ALA A 19 6.73 -20.14 6.31
C ALA A 19 6.87 -19.00 5.27
N MET A 20 6.59 -17.76 5.66
CA MET A 20 6.65 -16.60 4.77
C MET A 20 8.07 -16.06 4.60
N THR A 21 8.98 -16.31 5.55
CA THR A 21 10.33 -15.74 5.57
C THR A 21 11.20 -16.21 4.40
N GLY A 22 10.90 -17.41 3.87
CA GLY A 22 11.59 -17.99 2.71
C GLY A 22 10.94 -17.70 1.36
N MET A 23 9.84 -16.92 1.32
CA MET A 23 9.18 -16.61 0.05
C MET A 23 10.05 -15.69 -0.83
N ASN A 24 10.01 -15.94 -2.14
CA ASN A 24 10.58 -15.03 -3.14
C ASN A 24 9.50 -14.45 -4.06
N SER A 25 9.90 -13.52 -4.92
CA SER A 25 9.00 -12.83 -5.86
C SER A 25 8.28 -13.77 -6.82
N THR A 26 8.96 -14.80 -7.33
CA THR A 26 8.35 -15.79 -8.25
C THR A 26 7.29 -16.63 -7.55
N GLN A 27 7.50 -16.98 -6.27
CA GLN A 27 6.49 -17.68 -5.49
C GLN A 27 5.31 -16.78 -5.15
N MET A 28 5.57 -15.52 -4.78
CA MET A 28 4.53 -14.53 -4.53
C MET A 28 3.67 -14.29 -5.79
N ALA A 29 4.30 -14.07 -6.94
CA ALA A 29 3.60 -13.87 -8.21
C ALA A 29 2.74 -15.07 -8.63
N ALA A 30 3.13 -16.29 -8.22
CA ALA A 30 2.39 -17.51 -8.52
C ALA A 30 1.25 -17.82 -7.53
N LEU A 31 1.17 -17.11 -6.40
CA LEU A 31 0.10 -17.30 -5.42
C LEU A 31 -1.20 -16.67 -5.95
N PRO A 32 -2.33 -17.38 -6.03
CA PRO A 32 -3.54 -16.83 -6.62
C PRO A 32 -4.12 -15.71 -5.74
N ALA A 33 -4.72 -14.69 -6.35
CA ALA A 33 -5.33 -13.58 -5.61
C ALA A 33 -6.37 -14.07 -4.58
N SER A 34 -7.13 -15.12 -4.90
CA SER A 34 -8.10 -15.74 -3.97
C SER A 34 -7.46 -16.27 -2.68
N ALA A 35 -6.18 -16.67 -2.71
CA ALA A 35 -5.48 -17.13 -1.51
C ALA A 35 -5.06 -15.98 -0.58
N MET A 36 -4.88 -14.77 -1.12
CA MET A 36 -4.48 -13.58 -0.35
C MET A 36 -5.49 -13.21 0.74
N GLY A 37 -6.77 -13.58 0.56
CA GLY A 37 -7.82 -13.36 1.57
C GLY A 37 -7.56 -14.06 2.91
N GLY A 38 -6.67 -15.05 2.94
CA GLY A 38 -6.24 -15.74 4.16
C GLY A 38 -5.04 -15.11 4.89
N MET A 39 -4.42 -14.07 4.32
CA MET A 39 -3.25 -13.45 4.91
C MET A 39 -3.55 -12.72 6.22
N SER A 40 -2.71 -12.94 7.22
CA SER A 40 -2.70 -12.19 8.49
C SER A 40 -1.62 -11.11 8.51
N SER A 41 -1.71 -10.21 9.49
CA SER A 41 -0.68 -9.19 9.74
C SER A 41 0.68 -9.81 10.05
N ASN A 42 0.73 -10.88 10.84
CA ASN A 42 1.97 -11.55 11.21
C ASN A 42 2.65 -12.20 10.00
N GLN A 43 1.87 -12.82 9.11
CA GLN A 43 2.39 -13.37 7.87
C GLN A 43 2.89 -12.26 6.94
N MET A 44 2.17 -11.13 6.85
CA MET A 44 2.60 -9.97 6.09
C MET A 44 3.92 -9.41 6.63
N SER A 45 4.04 -9.24 7.95
CA SER A 45 5.27 -8.76 8.57
C SER A 45 6.46 -9.71 8.38
N ALA A 46 6.22 -11.01 8.18
CA ALA A 46 7.26 -12.01 7.97
C ALA A 46 7.71 -12.13 6.50
N LEU A 47 6.99 -11.53 5.55
CA LEU A 47 7.38 -11.56 4.13
C LEU A 47 8.67 -10.74 3.91
N PRO A 48 9.68 -11.29 3.23
CA PRO A 48 10.87 -10.53 2.91
C PRO A 48 10.57 -9.45 1.85
N PRO A 49 11.26 -8.29 1.87
CA PRO A 49 11.06 -7.24 0.88
C PRO A 49 11.21 -7.72 -0.58
N THR A 50 12.08 -8.71 -0.82
CA THR A 50 12.26 -9.30 -2.15
C THR A 50 10.99 -9.98 -2.67
N ALA A 51 10.17 -10.59 -1.82
CA ALA A 51 8.89 -11.18 -2.20
C ALA A 51 7.87 -10.12 -2.65
N MET A 52 7.95 -8.90 -2.10
CA MET A 52 7.04 -7.79 -2.41
C MET A 52 7.06 -7.42 -3.90
N THR A 53 8.21 -7.58 -4.56
CA THR A 53 8.38 -7.30 -5.99
C THR A 53 7.52 -8.21 -6.88
N GLY A 54 7.05 -9.35 -6.36
CA GLY A 54 6.17 -10.28 -7.05
C GLY A 54 4.67 -9.97 -6.93
N PHE A 55 4.26 -8.95 -6.18
CA PHE A 55 2.85 -8.61 -6.02
C PHE A 55 2.26 -8.02 -7.30
N SER A 56 1.03 -8.44 -7.58
CA SER A 56 0.15 -7.86 -8.59
C SER A 56 -0.94 -7.00 -7.95
N SER A 57 -1.61 -6.18 -8.77
CA SER A 57 -2.76 -5.39 -8.32
C SER A 57 -3.91 -6.26 -7.82
N SER A 58 -4.19 -7.39 -8.48
CA SER A 58 -5.24 -8.33 -8.05
C SER A 58 -4.93 -8.94 -6.68
N GLN A 59 -3.68 -9.27 -6.40
CA GLN A 59 -3.28 -9.77 -5.08
C GLN A 59 -3.40 -8.69 -4.01
N MET A 60 -2.99 -7.44 -4.31
CA MET A 60 -3.17 -6.32 -3.38
C MET A 60 -4.65 -6.06 -3.09
N SER A 61 -5.51 -6.10 -4.11
CA SER A 61 -6.95 -5.91 -3.94
C SER A 61 -7.59 -7.01 -3.09
N ALA A 62 -7.06 -8.22 -3.15
CA ALA A 62 -7.57 -9.36 -2.39
C ALA A 62 -7.02 -9.47 -0.94
N LEU A 63 -6.03 -8.66 -0.57
CA LEU A 63 -5.52 -8.65 0.81
C LEU A 63 -6.56 -8.09 1.79
N PRO A 64 -6.81 -8.76 2.93
CA PRO A 64 -7.71 -8.23 3.94
C PRO A 64 -7.08 -7.00 4.62
N PRO A 65 -7.88 -6.02 5.08
CA PRO A 65 -7.37 -4.86 5.82
C PRO A 65 -6.52 -5.24 7.04
N ALA A 66 -6.84 -6.36 7.70
CA ALA A 66 -6.05 -6.89 8.81
C ALA A 66 -4.59 -7.19 8.40
N ALA A 67 -4.35 -7.71 7.20
CA ALA A 67 -2.98 -7.96 6.71
C ALA A 67 -2.20 -6.66 6.48
N MET A 68 -2.88 -5.57 6.07
CA MET A 68 -2.24 -4.28 5.81
C MET A 68 -1.53 -3.71 7.04
N THR A 69 -2.01 -4.03 8.25
CA THR A 69 -1.38 -3.62 9.51
C THR A 69 0.02 -4.19 9.72
N GLY A 70 0.38 -5.27 9.01
CA GLY A 70 1.68 -5.92 9.07
C GLY A 70 2.74 -5.34 8.12
N PHE A 71 2.41 -4.32 7.32
CA PHE A 71 3.38 -3.71 6.41
C PHE A 71 4.42 -2.87 7.15
N SER A 72 5.68 -3.02 6.73
CA SER A 72 6.79 -2.13 7.06
C SER A 72 7.08 -1.14 5.92
N SER A 73 7.86 -0.09 6.22
CA SER A 73 8.35 0.85 5.21
C SER A 73 9.21 0.18 4.14
N THR A 74 10.07 -0.76 4.53
CA THR A 74 10.93 -1.51 3.58
C THR A 74 10.10 -2.36 2.62
N GLN A 75 9.05 -3.01 3.12
CA GLN A 75 8.13 -3.79 2.26
C GLN A 75 7.33 -2.87 1.33
N MET A 76 6.87 -1.72 1.83
CA MET A 76 6.17 -0.71 1.01
C MET A 76 7.08 -0.19 -0.10
N SER A 77 8.34 0.11 0.20
CA SER A 77 9.33 0.58 -0.79
C SER A 77 9.62 -0.46 -1.87
N ALA A 78 9.52 -1.75 -1.54
CA ALA A 78 9.75 -2.85 -2.47
C ALA A 78 8.53 -3.23 -3.34
N LEU A 79 7.33 -2.71 -3.05
CA LEU A 79 6.14 -2.98 -3.87
C LEU A 79 6.28 -2.34 -5.27
N PRO A 80 5.94 -3.04 -6.35
CA PRO A 80 5.96 -2.44 -7.68
C PRO A 80 4.82 -1.42 -7.82
N PRO A 81 4.99 -0.32 -8.57
CA PRO A 81 3.91 0.65 -8.83
C PRO A 81 2.64 0.00 -9.39
N ALA A 82 2.77 -1.05 -10.21
CA ALA A 82 1.63 -1.79 -10.73
C ALA A 82 0.74 -2.39 -9.62
N ALA A 83 1.32 -2.85 -8.51
CA ALA A 83 0.56 -3.39 -7.38
C ALA A 83 -0.24 -2.29 -6.64
N MET A 84 0.24 -1.04 -6.66
CA MET A 84 -0.43 0.09 -5.99
C MET A 84 -1.83 0.36 -6.54
N THR A 85 -2.07 0.04 -7.82
CA THR A 85 -3.38 0.17 -8.46
C THR A 85 -4.47 -0.71 -7.83
N GLY A 86 -4.08 -1.74 -7.07
CA GLY A 86 -4.99 -2.64 -6.37
C GLY A 86 -5.47 -2.15 -5.00
N PHE A 87 -4.97 -1.02 -4.49
CA PHE A 87 -5.36 -0.51 -3.17
C PHE A 87 -6.80 0.01 -3.17
N SER A 88 -7.51 -0.30 -2.08
CA SER A 88 -8.81 0.29 -1.72
C SER A 88 -8.66 1.31 -0.59
N SER A 89 -9.70 2.11 -0.36
CA SER A 89 -9.75 3.04 0.78
C SER A 89 -9.65 2.32 2.12
N THR A 90 -10.32 1.18 2.29
CA THR A 90 -10.28 0.40 3.54
C THR A 90 -8.87 -0.14 3.82
N GLN A 91 -8.16 -0.58 2.78
CA GLN A 91 -6.77 -1.02 2.91
C GLN A 91 -5.83 0.15 3.21
N MET A 92 -6.01 1.30 2.55
CA MET A 92 -5.26 2.52 2.85
C MET A 92 -5.46 2.94 4.31
N SER A 93 -6.69 2.94 4.81
CA SER A 93 -6.99 3.28 6.20
C SER A 93 -6.38 2.31 7.21
N ALA A 94 -6.10 1.07 6.81
CA ALA A 94 -5.50 0.06 7.68
C ALA A 94 -3.96 0.03 7.64
N LEU A 95 -3.33 0.74 6.69
CA LEU A 95 -1.87 0.83 6.64
C LEU A 95 -1.33 1.57 7.87
N PRO A 96 -0.27 1.06 8.52
CA PRO A 96 0.34 1.75 9.64
C PRO A 96 1.08 3.02 9.14
N PRO A 97 1.11 4.11 9.92
CA PRO A 97 1.85 5.32 9.55
C PRO A 97 3.34 5.05 9.24
N THR A 98 3.95 4.07 9.90
CA THR A 98 5.34 3.67 9.64
C THR A 98 5.54 3.17 8.20
N ALA A 99 4.57 2.44 7.62
CA ALA A 99 4.65 2.01 6.23
C ALA A 99 4.60 3.18 5.24
N MET A 100 3.92 4.28 5.60
CA MET A 100 3.79 5.47 4.74
C MET A 100 5.15 6.11 4.42
N THR A 101 6.13 5.96 5.30
CA THR A 101 7.50 6.45 5.09
C THR A 101 8.23 5.73 3.94
N GLY A 102 7.75 4.54 3.54
CA GLY A 102 8.33 3.73 2.47
C GLY A 102 7.85 4.06 1.07
N PHE A 103 6.86 4.95 0.90
CA PHE A 103 6.35 5.33 -0.42
C PHE A 103 7.37 6.15 -1.20
N SER A 104 7.54 5.78 -2.47
CA SER A 104 8.20 6.59 -3.50
C SER A 104 7.18 7.47 -4.24
N SER A 105 7.67 8.45 -4.99
CA SER A 105 6.84 9.27 -5.88
C SER A 105 6.12 8.44 -6.94
N THR A 106 6.78 7.45 -7.54
CA THR A 106 6.19 6.58 -8.57
C THR A 106 5.07 5.70 -8.01
N GLN A 107 5.24 5.18 -6.79
CA GLN A 107 4.18 4.44 -6.12
C GLN A 107 3.01 5.34 -5.74
N MET A 108 3.27 6.55 -5.25
CA MET A 108 2.24 7.54 -4.97
C MET A 108 1.44 7.87 -6.24
N ALA A 109 2.11 8.11 -7.37
CA ALA A 109 1.47 8.40 -8.65
C ALA A 109 0.57 7.26 -9.15
N ALA A 110 0.88 6.01 -8.77
CA ALA A 110 0.13 4.81 -9.17
C ALA A 110 -1.05 4.47 -8.26
N LEU A 111 -1.17 5.10 -7.07
CA LEU A 111 -2.32 4.87 -6.19
C LEU A 111 -3.62 5.37 -6.84
N PRO A 112 -4.72 4.62 -6.78
CA PRO A 112 -5.99 5.10 -7.29
C PRO A 112 -6.54 6.21 -6.38
N PRO A 113 -7.24 7.24 -6.91
CA PRO A 113 -7.88 8.26 -6.10
C PRO A 113 -8.84 7.70 -5.04
N THR A 114 -9.48 6.56 -5.34
CA THR A 114 -10.34 5.87 -4.37
C THR A 114 -9.58 5.41 -3.12
N ALA A 115 -8.33 4.98 -3.24
CA ALA A 115 -7.50 4.64 -2.08
C ALA A 115 -7.21 5.87 -1.21
N MET A 116 -6.99 7.04 -1.83
CA MET A 116 -6.67 8.28 -1.13
C MET A 116 -7.77 8.72 -0.16
N SER A 117 -9.04 8.40 -0.46
CA SER A 117 -10.18 8.66 0.43
C SER A 117 -10.10 7.94 1.78
N GLY A 118 -9.28 6.88 1.89
CA GLY A 118 -9.02 6.16 3.13
C GLY A 118 -7.89 6.74 3.99
N MET A 119 -7.21 7.80 3.53
CA MET A 119 -6.07 8.37 4.24
C MET A 119 -6.52 9.17 5.46
N ASN A 120 -5.79 9.02 6.58
CA ASN A 120 -6.00 9.82 7.78
C ASN A 120 -4.84 10.79 8.06
N SER A 121 -5.02 11.64 9.07
CA SER A 121 -4.06 12.67 9.47
C SER A 121 -2.69 12.13 9.88
N THR A 122 -2.66 11.04 10.65
CA THR A 122 -1.40 10.41 11.10
C THR A 122 -0.62 9.81 9.93
N GLN A 123 -1.33 9.22 8.97
CA GLN A 123 -0.73 8.71 7.74
C GLN A 123 -0.20 9.83 6.85
N MET A 124 -0.96 10.92 6.68
CA MET A 124 -0.52 12.11 5.95
C MET A 124 0.76 12.68 6.56
N ALA A 125 0.80 12.83 7.89
CA ALA A 125 1.97 13.31 8.60
C ALA A 125 3.21 12.41 8.44
N ALA A 126 3.04 11.14 8.09
CA ALA A 126 4.13 10.18 7.92
C ALA A 126 4.68 10.10 6.49
N LEU A 127 3.98 10.64 5.48
CA LEU A 127 4.47 10.66 4.10
C LEU A 127 5.75 11.49 3.96
N SER A 128 6.66 11.07 3.09
CA SER A 128 7.86 11.86 2.79
C SER A 128 7.54 12.94 1.75
N PRO A 129 8.25 14.08 1.72
CA PRO A 129 8.15 15.06 0.64
C PRO A 129 8.35 14.43 -0.76
N ILE A 130 9.20 13.41 -0.86
CA ILE A 130 9.41 12.64 -2.10
C ILE A 130 8.11 11.96 -2.52
N ALA A 131 7.39 11.29 -1.63
CA ALA A 131 6.10 10.70 -1.95
C ALA A 131 5.09 11.77 -2.39
N MET A 132 5.03 12.92 -1.70
CA MET A 132 4.13 14.04 -2.03
C MET A 132 4.33 14.55 -3.46
N SER A 133 5.58 14.58 -3.94
CA SER A 133 5.90 15.02 -5.32
C SER A 133 5.29 14.12 -6.41
N GLY A 134 4.93 12.88 -6.07
CA GLY A 134 4.26 11.95 -6.97
C GLY A 134 2.74 12.12 -7.07
N MET A 135 2.13 12.97 -6.23
CA MET A 135 0.68 13.15 -6.27
C MET A 135 0.22 13.87 -7.54
N ASN A 136 -0.98 13.51 -8.01
CA ASN A 136 -1.68 14.19 -9.09
C ASN A 136 -2.96 14.90 -8.60
N SER A 137 -3.59 15.67 -9.49
CA SER A 137 -4.78 16.47 -9.16
C SER A 137 -5.96 15.62 -8.67
N THR A 138 -6.21 14.45 -9.27
CA THR A 138 -7.33 13.59 -8.88
C THR A 138 -7.14 12.96 -7.50
N GLN A 139 -5.89 12.62 -7.15
CA GLN A 139 -5.54 12.14 -5.83
C GLN A 139 -5.68 13.23 -4.77
N MET A 140 -5.22 14.45 -5.07
CA MET A 140 -5.39 15.61 -4.18
C MET A 140 -6.87 15.90 -3.93
N ALA A 141 -7.70 15.89 -4.97
CA ALA A 141 -9.14 16.10 -4.83
C ALA A 141 -9.84 15.03 -3.97
N ALA A 142 -9.31 13.80 -3.96
CA ALA A 142 -9.85 12.67 -3.21
C ALA A 142 -9.38 12.59 -1.75
N LEU A 143 -8.40 13.42 -1.34
CA LEU A 143 -7.93 13.43 0.05
C LEU A 143 -9.01 13.96 1.00
N PRO A 144 -9.26 13.27 2.13
CA PRO A 144 -10.15 13.79 3.16
C PRO A 144 -9.61 15.10 3.76
N PRO A 145 -10.45 16.12 4.02
CA PRO A 145 -10.03 17.34 4.71
C PRO A 145 -9.30 17.09 6.02
N THR A 146 -9.72 16.06 6.76
CA THR A 146 -9.08 15.64 8.01
C THR A 146 -7.64 15.18 7.82
N ALA A 147 -7.29 14.56 6.69
CA ALA A 147 -5.91 14.13 6.42
C ALA A 147 -4.98 15.34 6.26
N MET A 148 -5.45 16.40 5.60
CA MET A 148 -4.65 17.60 5.32
C MET A 148 -4.34 18.44 6.56
N THR A 149 -5.12 18.29 7.64
CA THR A 149 -4.86 19.01 8.91
C THR A 149 -3.49 18.72 9.53
N SER A 150 -2.87 17.57 9.21
CA SER A 150 -1.56 17.18 9.72
C SER A 150 -0.46 17.18 8.64
N MET A 151 -0.73 17.84 7.51
CA MET A 151 0.25 18.06 6.46
C MET A 151 1.30 19.08 6.93
N LYS A 152 2.56 18.75 6.71
CA LYS A 152 3.71 19.56 7.13
C LYS A 152 4.11 20.56 6.04
N PRO A 153 4.78 21.68 6.39
CA PRO A 153 5.21 22.67 5.41
C PRO A 153 6.12 22.12 4.30
N ASP A 154 7.02 21.18 4.63
CA ASP A 154 7.92 20.52 3.68
C ASP A 154 7.17 19.58 2.72
N GLN A 155 6.14 18.89 3.20
CA GLN A 155 5.23 18.09 2.37
C GLN A 155 4.45 18.97 1.41
N PHE A 156 3.97 20.13 1.87
CA PHE A 156 3.25 21.08 1.02
C PHE A 156 4.14 21.70 -0.05
N ALA A 157 5.36 22.09 0.32
CA ALA A 157 6.33 22.62 -0.63
C ALA A 157 6.75 21.60 -1.71
N ALA A 158 6.63 20.30 -1.43
CA ALA A 158 6.96 19.24 -2.38
C ALA A 158 5.81 18.87 -3.33
N LEU A 159 4.61 19.43 -3.18
CA LEU A 159 3.50 19.20 -4.11
C LEU A 159 3.83 19.76 -5.49
N SER A 160 3.48 19.00 -6.52
CA SER A 160 3.56 19.49 -7.90
C SER A 160 2.46 20.54 -8.16
N PRO A 161 2.67 21.49 -9.11
CA PRO A 161 1.61 22.42 -9.53
C PRO A 161 0.34 21.69 -10.01
N ILE A 162 0.50 20.50 -10.59
CA ILE A 162 -0.61 19.65 -11.02
C ILE A 162 -1.40 19.14 -9.80
N ALA A 163 -0.72 18.68 -8.75
CA ALA A 163 -1.40 18.26 -7.51
C ALA A 163 -2.20 19.43 -6.90
N ILE A 164 -1.58 20.62 -6.81
CA ILE A 164 -2.21 21.82 -6.24
C ILE A 164 -3.50 22.19 -7.01
N SER A 165 -3.51 22.05 -8.34
CA SER A 165 -4.72 22.30 -9.14
C SER A 165 -5.91 21.38 -8.82
N GLY A 166 -5.68 20.26 -8.12
CA GLY A 166 -6.72 19.34 -7.66
C GLY A 166 -7.37 19.71 -6.31
N MET A 167 -6.83 20.69 -5.58
CA MET A 167 -7.36 21.10 -4.28
C MET A 167 -8.80 21.61 -4.41
N GLN A 168 -9.64 21.22 -3.45
CA GLN A 168 -11.04 21.62 -3.37
C GLN A 168 -11.23 22.70 -2.30
N GLN A 169 -12.32 23.46 -2.35
CA GLN A 169 -12.59 24.53 -1.37
C GLN A 169 -12.67 24.02 0.08
N SER A 170 -12.96 22.73 0.28
CA SER A 170 -12.97 22.09 1.59
C SER A 170 -11.59 21.76 2.17
N GLN A 171 -10.51 22.05 1.42
CA GLN A 171 -9.12 21.73 1.74
C GLN A 171 -8.36 22.97 2.21
#